data_AF-A0A0F9EM91-F1
#
_entry.id   AF-A0A0F9EM91-F1
#
_cell.length_a   1.000
_cell.length_b   1.000
_cell.length_c   1.000
_cell.angle_alpha   90.00
_cell.angle_beta   90.00
_cell.angle_gamma   90.00
#
_symmetry.space_group_name_H-M   'P 1'
#
loop_
_entity.id
_entity.type
_entity.pdbx_description
1 polymer ?
#
loop_
_entity_poly.entity_id
_entity_poly.type
_entity_poly.pdbx_seq_one_letter_code
_entity_poly.pdbx_strand_id
1 'polypeptide(L)' 'MIIEQPKARKCGDCEKKIQFQEFLRENPSIDNERGRELFEDPIITVYCTECFLKRPERPFKTNRRYYYRKGLVNRDKY' A
#
# COMPACT_ATOMS: atom_id res chain seq x y z
N MET A 1 19.97 -1.82 -24.49
CA MET A 1 18.96 -0.99 -23.80
C MET A 1 19.58 -0.54 -22.49
N ILE A 2 19.76 0.76 -22.27
CA ILE A 2 20.22 1.26 -20.96
C ILE A 2 19.03 1.05 -20.03
N ILE A 3 19.11 0.06 -19.15
CA ILE A 3 18.09 -0.17 -18.13
C ILE A 3 18.27 0.97 -17.13
N GLU A 4 17.54 2.07 -17.33
CA GLU A 4 17.49 3.14 -16.34
C GLU A 4 17.04 2.53 -15.02
N GLN A 5 17.84 2.77 -13.98
CA GLN A 5 17.51 2.31 -12.64
C GLN A 5 16.49 3.28 -12.02
N PRO A 6 15.44 2.76 -11.35
CA PRO A 6 14.47 3.61 -10.67
C PRO A 6 15.16 4.51 -9.65
N LYS A 7 14.70 5.75 -9.53
CA LYS A 7 15.20 6.68 -8.51
C LYS A 7 14.88 6.14 -7.12
N ALA A 8 15.83 6.23 -6.19
CA ALA A 8 15.61 5.86 -4.80
C ALA A 8 14.39 6.61 -4.22
N ARG A 9 13.54 5.91 -3.48
CA ARG A 9 12.36 6.47 -2.81
C ARG A 9 12.58 6.55 -1.31
N LYS A 10 11.83 7.43 -0.63
CA LYS A 10 11.85 7.51 0.83
C LYS A 10 10.78 6.60 1.42
N CYS A 11 11.10 5.95 2.54
CA CYS A 11 10.13 5.27 3.39
C CYS A 11 9.05 6.26 3.83
N GLY A 12 7.78 5.85 3.76
CA GLY A 12 6.64 6.67 4.16
C GLY A 12 6.59 7.04 5.65
N ASP A 13 7.30 6.31 6.52
CA ASP A 13 7.27 6.54 7.97
C ASP A 13 8.59 7.16 8.48
N CYS A 14 9.75 6.56 8.18
CA CYS A 14 11.05 6.99 8.73
C CYS A 14 11.93 7.78 7.75
N GLU A 15 11.43 8.09 6.55
CA GLU A 15 12.15 8.78 5.48
C GLU A 15 13.46 8.14 4.99
N LYS A 16 13.82 6.95 5.48
CA LYS A 16 14.99 6.19 5.00
C LYS A 16 14.93 6.05 3.47
N LYS A 17 16.04 6.31 2.79
CA LYS A 17 16.15 6.07 1.34
C LYS A 17 16.18 4.57 1.08
N ILE A 18 15.29 4.11 0.21
CA ILE A 18 15.14 2.73 -0.23
C ILE A 18 15.55 2.69 -1.70
N GLN A 19 16.53 1.85 -2.00
CA GLN A 19 16.92 1.57 -3.38
C GLN A 19 16.01 0.51 -3.99
N PHE A 20 15.82 0.53 -5.31
CA PHE A 20 14.98 -0.46 -5.98
C PHE A 20 15.44 -1.91 -5.71
N GLN A 21 16.75 -2.14 -5.68
CA GLN A 21 17.33 -3.45 -5.35
C GLN A 21 17.04 -3.88 -3.90
N GLU A 22 17.00 -2.93 -2.95
CA GLU A 22 16.64 -3.21 -1.56
C GLU A 22 15.16 -3.62 -1.47
N PHE A 23 14.28 -2.89 -2.19
CA PHE A 23 12.86 -3.22 -2.28
C PHE A 23 12.61 -4.62 -2.85
N LEU A 24 13.29 -5.00 -3.93
CA LEU A 24 13.18 -6.34 -4.51
C LEU A 24 13.69 -7.44 -3.58
N ARG A 25 14.81 -7.18 -2.89
CA ARG A 25 15.36 -8.14 -1.90
C ARG A 25 14.39 -8.38 -0.74
N GLU A 26 13.66 -7.35 -0.33
CA GLU A 26 12.64 -7.45 0.72
C GLU A 26 11.34 -8.14 0.23
N ASN A 27 11.13 -8.21 -1.09
CA ASN A 27 9.92 -8.76 -1.70
C ASN A 27 10.27 -9.83 -2.77
N PRO A 28 10.83 -11.01 -2.37
CA PRO A 28 11.37 -12.00 -3.29
C PRO A 28 10.30 -12.68 -4.19
N SER A 29 9.01 -12.55 -3.85
CA SER A 29 7.91 -13.07 -4.66
C SER A 29 7.55 -12.19 -5.85
N ILE A 30 8.15 -10.99 -5.97
CA ILE A 30 7.88 -10.02 -7.02
C ILE A 30 9.03 -10.06 -8.03
N ASP A 31 8.69 -10.24 -9.30
CA ASP A 31 9.64 -10.17 -10.41
C ASP A 31 10.09 -8.72 -10.68
N ASN A 32 11.20 -8.56 -11.42
CA ASN A 32 11.79 -7.23 -11.66
C ASN A 32 10.86 -6.26 -12.39
N GLU A 33 10.07 -6.74 -13.35
CA GLU A 33 9.16 -5.90 -14.13
C GLU A 33 8.03 -5.40 -13.25
N ARG A 34 7.34 -6.32 -12.56
CA ARG A 34 6.28 -5.96 -11.63
C ARG A 34 6.77 -5.10 -10.47
N GLY A 35 7.97 -5.41 -9.96
CA GLY A 35 8.60 -4.65 -8.89
C GLY A 35 8.85 -3.21 -9.31
N ARG A 36 9.29 -2.98 -10.55
CA ARG A 36 9.54 -1.63 -11.07
C ARG A 36 8.24 -0.83 -11.16
N GLU A 37 7.18 -1.43 -11.72
CA GLU A 37 5.86 -0.80 -11.78
C GLU A 37 5.38 -0.36 -10.39
N LEU A 38 5.46 -1.26 -9.40
CA LEU A 38 5.01 -0.98 -8.03
C LEU A 38 5.88 0.08 -7.34
N PHE A 39 7.19 0.05 -7.60
CA PHE A 39 8.12 0.98 -6.97
C PHE A 39 8.02 2.38 -7.57
N GLU A 40 7.71 2.52 -8.85
CA GLU A 40 7.56 3.82 -9.53
C GLU A 40 6.15 4.41 -9.41
N ASP A 41 5.15 3.60 -9.04
CA ASP A 41 3.77 4.06 -8.86
C ASP A 41 3.68 5.14 -7.76
N PRO A 42 3.24 6.38 -8.09
CA PRO A 42 3.11 7.46 -7.12
C PRO A 42 2.00 7.24 -6.09
N ILE A 43 1.02 6.38 -6.39
CA ILE A 43 -0.08 6.02 -5.48
C ILE A 43 0.44 5.10 -4.36
N ILE A 44 1.46 4.30 -4.66
CA ILE A 44 2.04 3.35 -3.72
C ILE A 44 3.03 4.07 -2.80
N THR A 45 2.82 3.92 -1.49
CA THR A 45 3.78 4.35 -0.49
C THR A 45 4.73 3.19 -0.17
N VAL A 46 6.02 3.40 -0.39
CA VAL A 46 7.06 2.41 -0.08
C VAL A 46 7.44 2.52 1.40
N TYR A 47 7.60 1.38 2.07
CA TYR A 47 8.04 1.29 3.46
C TYR A 47 9.29 0.41 3.52
N CYS A 48 10.20 0.72 4.45
CA CYS A 48 11.27 -0.22 4.77
C CYS A 48 10.72 -1.37 5.62
N THR A 49 11.39 -2.52 5.59
CA THR A 49 10.99 -3.72 6.36
C THR A 49 10.69 -3.40 7.83
N GLU A 50 11.55 -2.62 8.49
CA GLU A 50 11.37 -2.31 9.91
C GLU A 50 10.08 -1.54 10.19
N CYS A 51 9.78 -0.50 9.41
CA CYS A 51 8.57 0.29 9.57
C CYS A 51 7.33 -0.52 9.20
N PHE A 52 7.41 -1.34 8.15
CA PHE A 52 6.31 -2.20 7.74
C PHE A 52 5.94 -3.22 8.84
N LEU A 53 6.93 -3.90 9.42
CA LEU A 53 6.71 -4.92 10.45
C LEU A 53 6.29 -4.36 11.80
N LYS A 54 6.78 -3.16 12.17
CA LYS A 54 6.41 -2.48 13.42
C LYS A 54 5.10 -1.71 13.31
N ARG A 55 4.50 -1.66 12.13
CA ARG A 55 3.27 -0.88 11.93
C ARG A 55 2.15 -1.53 12.76
N PRO A 56 1.49 -0.78 13.66
CA PRO A 56 0.38 -1.33 14.40
C PRO A 56 -0.68 -1.80 13.40
N GLU A 57 -1.28 -2.96 13.67
CA GLU A 57 -2.39 -3.43 12.87
C GLU A 57 -3.45 -2.35 12.80
N ARG A 58 -3.99 -2.12 11.59
CA ARG A 58 -5.10 -1.18 11.45
C ARG A 58 -6.21 -1.66 12.36
N PRO A 59 -6.74 -0.81 13.26
CA PRO A 59 -7.78 -1.24 14.17
C PRO A 59 -8.92 -1.85 13.37
N PHE A 60 -9.34 -3.05 13.77
CA PHE A 60 -10.42 -3.75 13.10
C PHE A 60 -11.66 -2.86 13.08
N LYS A 61 -12.02 -2.36 11.89
CA LYS A 61 -13.21 -1.52 11.73
C LYS A 61 -14.42 -2.45 11.71
N THR A 62 -15.11 -2.57 12.84
CA THR A 62 -16.39 -3.29 12.99
C THR A 62 -17.50 -2.70 12.12
N ASN A 63 -17.38 -1.45 11.67
CA ASN A 63 -18.41 -0.77 10.87
C ASN A 63 -18.38 -1.16 9.38
N ARG A 64 -18.91 -2.35 9.08
CA ARG A 64 -19.43 -2.65 7.75
C ARG A 64 -20.64 -1.76 7.47
N ARG A 65 -20.43 -0.64 6.76
CA ARG A 65 -21.43 0.08 5.94
C ARG A 65 -22.82 0.22 6.58
N TYR A 66 -23.01 1.26 7.40
CA TYR A 66 -24.32 1.71 7.89
C TYR A 66 -25.19 2.41 6.80
N TYR A 67 -24.99 2.10 5.52
CA TYR A 67 -25.71 2.75 4.40
C TYR A 67 -27.01 2.03 4.00
N TYR A 68 -27.28 0.82 4.50
CA TYR A 68 -28.50 0.08 4.16
C TYR A 68 -29.71 0.37 5.06
N ARG A 69 -29.57 1.13 6.16
CA ARG A 69 -30.67 1.40 7.09
C ARG A 69 -31.57 2.59 6.75
N LYS A 70 -31.20 3.45 5.79
CA LYS A 70 -32.05 4.59 5.41
C LYS A 70 -33.09 4.30 4.32
N GLY A 71 -33.02 3.13 3.65
CA GLY A 71 -33.94 2.78 2.57
C GLY A 71 -35.17 1.96 2.98
N LEU A 72 -35.19 1.37 4.17
CA LEU A 72 -36.27 0.44 4.61
C LEU A 72 -37.38 1.11 5.42
N VAL A 73 -37.21 2.37 5.87
CA VAL A 73 -38.21 3.05 6.72
C VAL A 73 -39.38 3.62 5.90
N ASN A 74 -39.29 3.68 4.57
CA ASN A 74 -40.31 4.29 3.70
C ASN A 74 -41.17 3.27 2.91
N ARG A 75 -41.09 1.96 3.18
CA ARG A 75 -41.91 0.96 2.48
C ARG A 75 -43.21 0.58 3.20
N ASP A 76 -43.40 0.95 4.46
CA ASP A 76 -44.60 0.59 5.25
C ASP A 76 -45.63 1.74 5.33
N LYS A 77 -45.71 2.57 4.29
CA LYS A 77 -46.72 3.65 4.17
C LYS A 77 -47.42 3.63 2.82
N TYR A 78 -47.97 2.50 2.40
CA TYR A 78 -49.07 2.43 1.41
C TYR A 78 -49.90 1.19 1.66
#